data_AF-A0A6M0A1Q9-F1
#
_entry.id   AF-A0A6M0A1Q9-F1
#
_cell.length_a   1.000
_cell.length_b   1.000
_cell.length_c   1.000
_cell.angle_alpha   90.00
_cell.angle_beta   90.00
_cell.angle_gamma   90.00
#
_symmetry.space_group_name_H-M   'P 1'
#
loop_
_entity.id
_entity.type
_entity.pdbx_description
1 polymer ?
#
loop_
_entity_poly.entity_id
_entity_poly.type
_entity_poly.pdbx_seq_one_letter_code
_entity_poly.pdbx_strand_id
1 'polypeptide(L)'
;EVNKLEFKTTQALAAICKGQGGRQKAAVNKYGYPIRYNPLKPIKGWNSGDLALNIETGEVGRVNPRSKSNSFNFTVPGQKAKSVHVSTLKVVHKKDGYTYTFCPQLSINVEENAV
;
A
#
# COMPACT_ATOMS: atom_id res chain seq x y z
N GLU A 1 -12.68 15.19 -31.92
CA GLU A 1 -13.21 13.87 -31.55
C GLU A 1 -12.09 12.84 -31.58
N VAL A 2 -12.12 11.86 -30.66
CA VAL A 2 -11.21 10.70 -30.70
C VAL A 2 -12.04 9.52 -31.20
N ASN A 3 -11.78 9.09 -32.45
CA ASN A 3 -12.66 8.14 -33.16
C ASN A 3 -12.27 6.67 -32.97
N LYS A 4 -11.10 6.37 -32.39
CA LYS A 4 -10.64 4.99 -32.19
C LYS A 4 -9.66 4.91 -31.02
N LEU A 5 -9.88 3.95 -30.11
CA LEU A 5 -8.98 3.62 -29.02
C LEU A 5 -8.46 2.20 -29.21
N GLU A 6 -7.14 2.01 -29.27
CA GLU A 6 -6.51 0.71 -29.41
C GLU A 6 -5.87 0.29 -28.09
N PHE A 7 -6.33 -0.84 -27.52
CA PHE A 7 -5.79 -1.38 -26.28
C PHE A 7 -4.64 -2.34 -26.58
N LYS A 8 -3.44 -2.04 -26.06
CA LYS A 8 -2.26 -2.92 -26.18
C LYS A 8 -2.19 -4.03 -25.13
N THR A 9 -3.14 -4.08 -24.20
CA THR A 9 -3.18 -5.06 -23.11
C THR A 9 -4.62 -5.50 -22.86
N THR A 10 -4.78 -6.79 -22.56
CA THR A 10 -6.05 -7.37 -22.10
C THR A 10 -6.21 -7.26 -20.59
N GLN A 11 -5.14 -6.86 -19.87
CA GLN A 11 -5.09 -6.79 -18.42
C GLN A 11 -4.80 -5.35 -17.96
N ALA A 12 -5.79 -4.49 -18.10
CA ALA A 12 -5.67 -3.11 -17.63
C ALA A 12 -5.53 -3.05 -16.11
N LEU A 13 -4.62 -2.20 -15.63
CA LEU A 13 -4.45 -1.91 -14.20
C LEU A 13 -5.44 -0.83 -13.77
N ALA A 14 -6.35 -1.17 -12.87
CA ALA A 14 -7.22 -0.21 -12.21
C ALA A 14 -6.51 0.36 -10.98
N ALA A 15 -6.32 1.68 -10.96
CA ALA A 15 -5.80 2.42 -9.82
C ALA A 15 -6.94 3.22 -9.18
N ILE A 16 -7.35 2.83 -7.97
CA ILE A 16 -8.43 3.50 -7.24
C ILE A 16 -7.81 4.36 -6.15
N CYS A 17 -8.06 5.68 -6.20
CA CYS A 17 -7.67 6.59 -5.15
C CYS A 17 -8.51 6.31 -3.89
N LYS A 18 -7.84 5.85 -2.82
CA LYS A 18 -8.44 5.66 -1.49
C LYS A 18 -8.03 6.75 -0.50
N GLY A 19 -7.04 7.57 -0.87
CA GLY A 19 -6.34 8.47 0.02
C GLY A 19 -5.42 7.73 0.98
N GLN A 20 -4.38 8.40 1.47
CA GLN A 20 -3.48 7.77 2.44
C GLN A 20 -4.12 7.70 3.84
N GLY A 21 -4.98 8.66 4.21
CA GLY A 21 -5.49 8.80 5.58
C GLY A 21 -4.35 9.04 6.59
N GLY A 22 -4.43 10.11 7.37
CA GLY A 22 -3.37 10.46 8.33
C GLY A 22 -3.94 10.88 9.67
N ARG A 23 -3.34 10.40 10.75
CA ARG A 23 -3.51 11.05 12.06
C ARG A 23 -2.44 12.13 12.17
N GLN A 24 -2.84 13.39 12.30
CA GLN A 24 -1.89 14.42 12.73
C GLN A 24 -1.47 14.11 14.17
N LYS A 25 -0.17 14.25 14.44
CA LYS A 25 0.36 14.14 15.80
C LYS A 25 0.76 15.54 16.27
N ALA A 26 0.33 15.88 17.46
CA ALA A 26 0.84 17.02 18.20
C ALA A 26 1.49 16.51 19.50
N ALA A 27 2.50 17.21 19.99
CA ALA A 27 2.84 17.10 21.40
C ALA A 27 1.91 18.02 22.17
N VAL A 28 1.33 17.49 23.25
CA VAL A 28 0.43 18.24 24.13
C VAL A 28 1.14 18.63 25.42
N ASN A 29 0.76 19.75 26.04
CA ASN A 29 1.22 20.11 27.38
C ASN A 29 0.44 19.31 28.45
N LYS A 30 0.75 19.56 29.73
CA LYS A 30 0.04 18.92 30.86
C LYS A 30 -1.47 19.20 30.91
N TYR A 31 -1.94 20.19 30.16
CA TYR A 31 -3.36 20.57 30.05
C TYR A 31 -4.01 20.08 28.76
N GLY A 32 -3.29 19.35 27.89
CA GLY A 32 -3.81 18.83 26.63
C GLY A 32 -3.71 19.78 25.43
N TYR A 33 -3.20 21.00 25.59
CA TYR A 33 -3.06 21.94 24.48
C TYR A 33 -1.86 21.60 23.58
N PRO A 34 -2.00 21.71 22.25
CA PRO A 34 -0.92 21.42 21.31
C PRO A 34 0.19 22.48 21.42
N ILE A 35 1.43 22.02 21.60
CA ILE A 35 2.61 22.89 21.72
C ILE A 35 3.51 22.83 20.48
N ARG A 36 3.48 21.71 19.75
CA ARG A 36 4.23 21.54 18.50
C ARG A 36 3.60 20.48 17.60
N TYR A 37 3.77 20.68 16.29
CA TYR A 37 3.52 19.67 15.28
C TYR A 37 4.59 18.58 15.31
N ASN A 38 4.18 17.31 15.28
CA ASN A 38 5.08 16.17 15.15
C ASN A 38 4.83 15.47 13.80
N PRO A 39 5.74 15.59 12.82
CA PRO A 39 5.58 14.92 11.53
C PRO A 39 5.61 13.40 11.70
N LEU A 40 4.78 12.70 10.92
CA LEU A 40 4.84 11.25 10.78
C LEU A 40 6.09 10.88 9.97
N LYS A 41 7.22 10.70 10.67
CA LYS A 41 8.46 10.24 10.03
C LYS A 41 8.41 8.74 9.78
N PRO A 42 8.91 8.25 8.63
CA PRO A 42 9.11 6.82 8.40
C PRO A 42 9.99 6.22 9.51
N ILE A 43 9.64 5.03 9.97
CA ILE A 43 10.42 4.28 10.96
C ILE A 43 11.32 3.33 10.18
N LYS A 44 12.63 3.56 10.21
CA LYS A 44 13.63 2.76 9.47
C LYS A 44 13.38 2.72 7.96
N GLY A 45 12.84 3.81 7.41
CA GLY A 45 12.46 3.90 6.00
C GLY A 45 11.10 3.29 5.66
N TRP A 46 10.31 2.86 6.64
CA TRP A 46 8.99 2.24 6.45
C TRP A 46 7.86 3.07 7.03
N ASN A 47 6.71 3.05 6.36
CA ASN A 47 5.46 3.61 6.83
C ASN A 47 4.45 2.50 7.15
N SER A 48 3.52 2.78 8.07
CA SER A 48 2.41 1.87 8.33
C SER A 48 1.56 1.70 7.09
N GLY A 49 1.35 0.44 6.70
CA GLY A 49 0.59 0.06 5.51
C GLY A 49 1.42 -0.12 4.25
N ASP A 50 2.75 0.11 4.29
CA ASP A 50 3.64 -0.27 3.19
C ASP A 50 3.48 -1.78 2.89
N LEU A 51 3.49 -2.13 1.61
CA LEU A 51 3.45 -3.52 1.15
C LEU A 51 4.87 -4.07 1.13
N ALA A 52 5.07 -5.20 1.79
CA ALA A 52 6.35 -5.86 1.94
C ALA A 52 6.27 -7.31 1.48
N LEU A 53 7.38 -7.78 0.91
CA LEU A 53 7.68 -9.18 0.68
C LEU A 53 8.57 -9.66 1.83
N ASN A 54 8.19 -10.74 2.49
CA ASN A 54 9.11 -11.46 3.37
C ASN A 54 10.01 -12.35 2.50
N ILE A 55 11.31 -12.08 2.48
CA ILE A 55 12.28 -12.78 1.63
C ILE A 55 12.51 -14.22 2.05
N GLU A 56 12.24 -14.57 3.31
CA GLU A 56 12.44 -15.93 3.83
C GLU A 56 11.24 -16.82 3.52
N THR A 57 10.02 -16.28 3.59
CA THR A 57 8.79 -17.07 3.39
C THR A 57 8.17 -16.89 2.00
N GLY A 58 8.55 -15.85 1.26
CA GLY A 58 7.91 -15.48 -0.01
C GLY A 58 6.53 -14.82 0.15
N GLU A 59 6.03 -14.65 1.38
CA GLU A 59 4.71 -14.07 1.63
C GLU A 59 4.69 -12.56 1.39
N VAL A 60 3.59 -12.05 0.82
CA VAL A 60 3.35 -10.61 0.64
C VAL A 60 2.29 -10.14 1.63
N GLY A 61 2.59 -9.04 2.33
CA GLY A 61 1.72 -8.49 3.36
C GLY A 61 2.01 -7.04 3.68
N ARG A 62 1.25 -6.46 4.59
CA ARG A 62 1.42 -5.06 5.01
C ARG A 62 2.17 -4.96 6.32
N VAL A 63 3.03 -3.95 6.45
CA VAL A 63 3.82 -3.72 7.66
C VAL A 63 3.23 -2.62 8.54
N ASN A 64 3.38 -2.78 9.85
CA ASN A 64 3.18 -1.76 10.85
C ASN A 64 4.48 -1.59 11.64
N PRO A 65 5.31 -0.60 11.27
CA PRO A 65 6.61 -0.38 11.90
C PRO A 65 6.52 -0.02 13.38
N ARG A 66 7.48 -0.50 14.18
CA ARG A 66 7.59 -0.21 15.61
C ARG A 66 8.86 0.59 15.89
N SER A 67 8.72 1.72 16.60
CA SER A 67 9.85 2.64 16.81
C SER A 67 10.97 2.04 17.67
N LYS A 68 10.63 1.25 18.70
CA LYS A 68 11.59 0.76 19.71
C LYS A 68 12.22 -0.60 19.37
N SER A 69 11.83 -1.28 18.29
CA SER A 69 12.25 -2.66 17.99
C SER A 69 12.71 -2.80 16.54
N ASN A 70 13.65 -3.71 16.28
CA ASN A 70 14.05 -4.16 14.93
C ASN A 70 13.05 -5.16 14.32
N SER A 71 11.87 -5.31 14.90
CA SER A 71 10.81 -6.13 14.35
C SER A 71 9.54 -5.32 14.10
N PHE A 72 8.84 -5.63 13.02
CA PHE A 72 7.56 -5.04 12.65
C PHE A 72 6.42 -6.03 12.82
N ASN A 73 5.20 -5.51 12.96
CA ASN A 73 4.01 -6.33 12.76
C ASN A 73 3.78 -6.46 11.25
N PHE A 74 3.80 -7.69 10.74
CA PHE A 74 3.58 -8.03 9.35
C PHE A 74 2.27 -8.82 9.22
N THR A 75 1.37 -8.35 8.37
CA THR A 75 0.04 -8.92 8.20
C THR A 75 -0.16 -9.35 6.76
N VAL A 76 -0.18 -10.67 6.54
CA VAL A 76 -0.61 -11.27 5.28
C VAL A 76 -2.15 -11.20 5.23
N PRO A 77 -2.77 -10.86 4.08
CA PRO A 77 -4.22 -10.86 3.94
C PRO A 77 -4.85 -12.18 4.44
N GLY A 78 -5.89 -12.09 5.26
CA GLY A 78 -6.57 -13.26 5.84
C GLY A 78 -5.86 -13.94 7.02
N GLN A 79 -4.65 -13.50 7.40
CA GLN A 79 -3.91 -14.06 8.53
C GLN A 79 -3.77 -13.06 9.69
N LYS A 80 -3.51 -13.58 10.90
CA LYS A 80 -3.13 -12.75 12.05
C LYS A 80 -1.76 -12.10 11.83
N ALA A 81 -1.55 -10.92 12.41
CA ALA A 81 -0.27 -10.23 12.34
C ALA A 81 0.83 -11.03 13.05
N LYS A 82 1.98 -11.17 12.39
CA LYS A 82 3.18 -11.84 12.93
C LYS A 82 4.27 -10.79 13.21
N SER A 83 5.14 -11.06 14.17
CA SER A 83 6.31 -10.22 14.44
C SER A 83 7.48 -10.69 13.57
N VAL A 84 8.00 -9.82 12.70
CA VAL A 84 9.05 -10.16 11.72
C VAL A 84 10.18 -9.14 11.79
N HIS A 85 11.43 -9.59 11.67
CA HIS A 85 12.60 -8.71 11.71
C HIS A 85 12.69 -7.84 10.44
N VAL A 86 13.15 -6.59 10.56
CA VAL A 86 13.15 -5.63 9.43
C VAL A 86 14.05 -6.08 8.27
N SER A 87 15.15 -6.78 8.56
CA SER A 87 16.08 -7.25 7.52
C SER A 87 15.50 -8.30 6.59
N THR A 88 14.45 -9.00 6.99
CA THR A 88 13.81 -10.05 6.19
C THR A 88 12.70 -9.49 5.30
N LEU A 89 12.46 -8.18 5.35
CA LEU A 89 11.41 -7.51 4.60
C LEU A 89 11.99 -6.67 3.47
N LYS A 90 11.44 -6.84 2.26
CA LYS A 90 11.73 -5.99 1.10
C LYS A 90 10.49 -5.19 0.73
N VAL A 91 10.66 -3.89 0.46
CA VAL A 91 9.55 -3.04 0.01
C VAL A 91 9.09 -3.51 -1.37
N VAL A 92 7.79 -3.80 -1.49
CA VAL A 92 7.14 -4.05 -2.78
C VAL A 92 6.52 -2.75 -3.28
N HIS A 93 5.75 -2.09 -2.39
CA HIS A 93 5.07 -0.84 -2.74
C HIS A 93 4.92 0.05 -1.51
N LYS A 94 5.19 1.35 -1.66
CA LYS A 94 4.96 2.33 -0.60
C LYS A 94 3.48 2.67 -0.53
N LYS A 95 2.97 2.92 0.67
CA LYS A 95 1.60 3.41 0.82
C LYS A 95 1.51 4.79 0.17
N ASP A 96 0.98 4.87 -1.04
CA ASP A 96 0.81 6.08 -1.86
C ASP A 96 -0.64 6.59 -1.87
N GLY A 97 -1.57 5.86 -1.24
CA GLY A 97 -2.98 6.23 -1.17
C GLY A 97 -3.83 5.65 -2.30
N TYR A 98 -3.24 4.84 -3.17
CA TYR A 98 -3.95 4.12 -4.21
C TYR A 98 -4.06 2.64 -3.85
N THR A 99 -5.12 2.01 -4.36
CA THR A 99 -5.22 0.56 -4.44
C THR A 99 -5.10 0.17 -5.89
N TYR A 100 -4.26 -0.83 -6.16
CA TYR A 100 -4.01 -1.35 -7.49
C TYR A 100 -4.62 -2.73 -7.61
N THR A 101 -5.46 -2.92 -8.62
CA THR A 101 -6.04 -4.22 -8.97
C THR A 101 -6.09 -4.34 -10.48
N PHE A 102 -6.06 -5.56 -11.00
CA PHE A 102 -6.43 -5.74 -12.40
C PHE A 102 -7.93 -5.50 -12.56
N CYS A 103 -8.30 -4.82 -13.63
CA CYS A 103 -9.70 -4.69 -13.98
C CYS A 103 -10.26 -6.10 -14.23
N PRO A 104 -11.32 -6.54 -13.51
CA PRO A 104 -12.02 -7.77 -13.90
C PRO A 104 -12.47 -7.60 -15.36
N GLN A 105 -12.32 -8.66 -16.17
CA GLN A 105 -12.36 -8.63 -17.63
C GLN A 105 -13.19 -7.47 -18.17
N LEU A 106 -12.55 -6.55 -18.89
CA LEU A 106 -13.29 -5.76 -19.85
C LEU A 106 -13.94 -6.78 -20.79
N SER A 107 -15.25 -6.99 -20.65
CA SER A 107 -16.06 -7.66 -21.65
C SER A 107 -16.11 -6.72 -22.84
N ILE A 108 -15.02 -6.71 -23.61
CA ILE A 108 -14.94 -6.01 -24.87
C ILE A 108 -15.74 -6.90 -25.82
N ASN A 109 -16.93 -6.44 -26.22
CA ASN A 109 -17.61 -7.00 -27.38
C ASN A 109 -16.69 -6.75 -28.57
N VAL A 110 -15.85 -7.73 -28.88
CA VAL A 110 -15.15 -7.76 -30.16
C VAL A 110 -16.25 -8.11 -31.15
N GLU A 111 -16.83 -7.11 -31.81
CA GLU A 111 -17.57 -7.38 -33.03
C GLU A 111 -16.58 -8.04 -33.99
N GLU A 112 -16.76 -9.35 -34.19
CA GLU A 112 -16.11 -10.08 -35.26
C GLU A 112 -16.48 -9.38 -36.57
N ASN A 113 -15.56 -8.57 -37.10
CA ASN A 113 -15.66 -8.14 -38.48
C ASN A 113 -15.47 -9.38 -39.34
N ALA A 114 -16.60 -9.95 -39.76
CA ALA A 114 -16.66 -10.95 -40.80
C ALA A 114 -15.98 -10.40 -42.07
N VAL A 115 -14.88 -11.04 -42.46
CA VAL A 115 -14.37 -11.09 -43.84
C VAL A 115 -13.90 -12.51 -44.11
#